data_AF-A0A2X0LGG0-F1
#
_entry.id   AF-A0A2X0LGG0-F1
#
_cell.length_a   1.000
_cell.length_b   1.000
_cell.length_c   1.000
_cell.angle_alpha   90.00
_cell.angle_beta   90.00
_cell.angle_gamma   90.00
#
_symmetry.space_group_name_H-M   'P 1'
#
loop_
_entity.id
_entity.type
_entity.pdbx_description
1 polymer ?
#
loop_
_entity_poly.entity_id
_entity_poly.type
_entity_poly.pdbx_seq_one_letter_code
_entity_poly.pdbx_strand_id
1 'polypeptide(L)' 'MYSLNADGTRLYSLKKTTADGKMTKSAHPARFSPDDKFSRHRVTIKKRCQYFETASP' A
#
# COMPACT_ATOMS: atom_id res chain seq x y z
N MET A 1 6.76 6.29 8.52
CA MET A 1 5.77 5.19 8.55
C MET A 1 4.38 5.79 8.68
N TYR A 2 3.31 5.04 8.38
CA TYR A 2 1.95 5.52 8.60
C TYR A 2 0.97 4.41 8.99
N SER A 3 -0.12 4.79 9.65
CA SER A 3 -1.33 4.01 9.87
C SER A 3 -2.55 4.74 9.29
N LEU A 4 -3.68 4.03 9.15
CA LEU A 4 -4.94 4.61 8.69
C LEU A 4 -5.88 4.79 9.88
N ASN A 5 -6.50 5.97 9.97
CA ASN A 5 -7.59 6.24 10.91
C ASN A 5 -8.92 5.67 10.43
N ALA A 6 -9.94 5.71 11.30
CA ALA A 6 -11.31 5.37 10.95
C ALA A 6 -11.82 6.16 9.73
N ASP A 7 -11.39 7.42 9.59
CA ASP A 7 -11.76 8.30 8.47
C ASP A 7 -10.93 8.06 7.20
N GLY A 8 -10.04 7.06 7.18
CA GLY A 8 -9.16 6.75 6.05
C GLY A 8 -7.98 7.71 5.87
N THR A 9 -7.82 8.71 6.75
CA THR A 9 -6.67 9.63 6.74
C THR A 9 -5.39 8.94 7.24
N ARG A 10 -4.24 9.35 6.71
CA ARG A 10 -2.93 8.79 7.08
C ARG A 10 -2.37 9.51 8.31
N LEU A 11 -2.09 8.78 9.38
CA LEU A 11 -1.30 9.28 10.51
C LEU A 11 0.16 8.90 10.34
N TYR A 12 1.05 9.88 10.29
CA TYR A 12 2.48 9.66 10.12
C TYR A 12 3.17 9.47 11.47
N SER A 13 4.08 8.51 11.52
CA SER A 13 4.92 8.22 12.68
C SER A 13 6.26 7.63 12.26
N LEU A 14 7.27 7.75 13.13
CA LEU A 14 8.55 7.08 12.98
C LEU A 14 8.55 5.69 13.64
N LYS A 15 7.61 5.44 14.56
CA LYS A 15 7.48 4.17 15.28
C LYS A 15 7.01 3.06 14.34
N LYS A 16 7.56 1.85 14.52
CA LYS A 16 7.20 0.65 13.75
C LYS A 16 5.88 0.03 14.20
N THR A 17 5.45 0.35 15.41
CA THR A 17 4.23 -0.14 16.03
C THR A 17 3.39 1.05 16.51
N THR A 18 2.08 0.96 16.30
CA THR A 18 1.09 1.91 16.81
C THR A 18 0.83 1.66 18.29
N ALA A 19 0.21 2.59 19.02
CA ALA A 19 -0.17 2.39 20.43
C ALA A 19 -1.02 1.12 20.63
N ASP A 20 -1.87 0.79 19.64
CA ASP A 20 -2.73 -0.41 19.65
C ASP A 20 -2.01 -1.70 19.22
N GLY A 21 -0.67 -1.70 19.13
CA GLY A 21 0.11 -2.88 18.73
C GLY A 21 0.13 -3.17 17.21
N LYS A 22 -0.59 -2.39 16.38
CA LYS A 22 -0.62 -2.59 14.92
C LYS A 22 0.68 -2.14 14.25
N MET A 23 1.22 -2.96 13.35
CA MET A 23 2.39 -2.60 12.54
C MET A 23 2.08 -1.46 11.56
N THR A 24 2.98 -0.49 11.48
CA THR A 24 2.86 0.64 10.57
C THR A 24 3.37 0.29 9.17
N LYS A 25 2.88 0.98 8.14
CA LYS A 25 3.30 0.82 6.73
C LYS A 25 4.37 1.87 6.36
N SER A 26 5.19 1.58 5.34
CA SER A 26 6.08 2.60 4.78
C SER A 26 5.27 3.74 4.18
N ALA A 27 5.65 4.99 4.47
CA ALA A 27 5.01 6.17 3.88
C ALA A 27 5.44 6.39 2.42
N HIS A 28 6.60 5.85 2.04
CA HIS A 28 7.12 5.94 0.68
C HIS A 28 6.68 4.73 -0.14
N PRO A 29 6.28 4.94 -1.42
CA PRO A 29 5.92 3.85 -2.31
C PRO A 29 7.13 2.98 -2.67
N ALA A 30 6.86 1.77 -3.17
CA ALA A 30 7.90 0.93 -3.74
C ALA A 30 8.55 1.62 -4.95
N ARG A 31 9.87 1.45 -5.11
CA ARG A 31 10.63 2.01 -6.23
C ARG A 31 10.09 1.47 -7.56
N PHE A 32 9.81 2.36 -8.50
CA PHE A 32 9.48 1.96 -9.86
C PHE A 32 10.73 1.42 -10.57
N SER A 33 10.58 0.28 -11.25
CA SER A 33 11.60 -0.31 -12.12
C SER A 33 10.95 -0.63 -13.46
N PRO A 34 11.47 -0.10 -14.58
CA PRO A 34 10.90 -0.35 -15.90
C PRO A 34 11.07 -1.83 -16.33
N ASP A 35 12.08 -2.50 -15.80
CA ASP A 35 12.46 -3.90 -16.02
C ASP A 35 11.83 -4.87 -14.99
N ASP A 36 10.71 -4.50 -14.37
CA ASP A 36 10.05 -5.32 -13.36
C ASP A 36 9.50 -6.65 -13.92
N LYS A 37 10.31 -7.72 -13.77
CA LYS A 37 10.00 -9.11 -14.15
C LYS A 37 8.71 -9.65 -13.51
N PHE A 38 8.29 -9.12 -12.36
CA PHE A 38 7.12 -9.60 -11.62
C PHE A 38 5.84 -8.77 -11.88
N SER A 39 5.89 -7.82 -12.81
CA SER A 39 4.75 -7.00 -13.23
C SER A 39 3.50 -7.83 -13.57
N ARG A 40 3.65 -8.90 -14.37
CA ARG A 40 2.55 -9.82 -14.73
C ARG A 40 1.89 -10.44 -13.50
N HIS A 41 2.70 -10.96 -12.58
CA HIS A 41 2.21 -11.60 -11.35
C HIS A 41 1.47 -10.61 -10.46
N ARG A 42 2.02 -9.40 -10.29
CA ARG A 42 1.37 -8.33 -9.52
C ARG A 42 0.00 -7.97 -10.08
N VAL A 43 -0.13 -7.82 -11.40
CA VAL A 43 -1.41 -7.49 -12.05
C VAL A 43 -2.44 -8.61 -11.86
N THR A 44 -2.05 -9.87 -12.02
CA THR A 44 -2.96 -11.01 -11.81
C THR A 44 -3.50 -11.07 -10.39
N ILE A 45 -2.64 -10.90 -9.37
CA ILE A 45 -3.05 -10.86 -7.97
C ILE A 45 -4.00 -9.68 -7.72
N LYS A 46 -3.66 -8.49 -8.24
CA LYS A 46 -4.47 -7.28 -8.11
C LYS A 46 -5.88 -7.46 -8.69
N LYS A 47 -5.98 -8.12 -9.86
CA LYS A 47 -7.27 -8.45 -10.51
C LYS A 47 -8.08 -9.46 -9.69
N ARG A 48 -7.44 -10.53 -9.20
CA ARG A 48 -8.11 -11.56 -8.39
C ARG A 48 -8.67 -11.00 -7.08
N CYS A 49 -7.92 -10.13 -6.41
CA CYS A 49 -8.32 -9.53 -5.14
C CYS A 49 -9.24 -8.31 -5.32
N GLN A 50 -9.79 -8.06 -6.51
CA GLN A 50 -10.66 -6.91 -6.83
C GLN A 50 -10.09 -5.55 -6.42
N TYR A 51 -8.77 -5.42 -6.29
CA TYR A 51 -8.10 -4.16 -5.91
C TYR A 51 -7.85 -3.26 -7.14
N PHE A 52 -8.54 -3.53 -8.26
CA PHE A 52 -8.39 -2.79 -9.51
C PHE A 52 -9.50 -1.75 -9.63
N GLU A 53 -9.37 -0.65 -8.89
CA GLU A 53 -9.94 0.62 -9.34
C GLU A 53 -9.07 1.10 -10.49
N THR A 54 -9.44 0.75 -11.73
CA THR A 54 -9.12 1.63 -12.86
C THR A 54 -9.77 2.96 -12.56
N ALA A 55 -8.99 4.03 -12.59
CA ALA A 55 -9.56 5.37 -12.72
C ALA A 55 -10.63 5.29 -13.81
N SER A 56 -11.89 5.45 -13.39
CA SER A 56 -12.98 5.68 -14.33
C SER A 56 -12.59 6.87 -15.22
N PRO A 57 -12.91 6.87 -16.52
CA PRO A 57 -12.63 8.00 -17.38
C PRO A 57 -13.19 9.31 -16.80
#